data_AF-A0A9W4SAJ7-F1
#
_entry.id   AF-A0A9W4SAJ7-F1
#
_cell.length_a   1.000
_cell.length_b   1.000
_cell.length_c   1.000
_cell.angle_alpha   90.00
_cell.angle_beta   90.00
_cell.angle_gamma   90.00
#
_symmetry.space_group_name_H-M   'P 1'
#
loop_
_entity.id
_entity.type
_entity.pdbx_description
1 polymer ?
#
loop_
_entity_poly.entity_id
_entity_poly.type
_entity_poly.pdbx_seq_one_letter_code
_entity_poly.pdbx_strand_id
1 'polypeptide(L)'
;MPSLPYKYIEEKISLPETTPHKLAEKLTYYGLETEVIKYKNSFYLKFDPFPNRPDLFSWQGIIGEIGILLNRKVNLINFSAISEKNEKLMEIIIATPNCREFHLGLIKNIKVGESLAWIKESLEINNIRSINNLVDIANLVMLETGQPIHILDYDILPESKMVVHQVQGKEEINTLQGQKLTLNSEDIVISSGGKIIDLAGIVGAKEFALTSQSKNILIECADFNPNSIKKTTKRLNISTTASQFFGRKTNIIFSPKQVLQRVISLIIETCRGDLISSEIIFSYQTEKKISSVIAISQEFITKKVGQNLMVPVVENI
;
A
#
# COMPACT_ATOMS: atom_id res chain seq x y z
N MET A 1 2.53 -2.10 -14.56
CA MET A 1 1.36 -2.99 -14.64
C MET A 1 1.46 -4.03 -13.55
N PRO A 2 0.38 -4.22 -12.77
CA PRO A 2 0.38 -5.18 -11.66
C PRO A 2 0.47 -6.61 -12.20
N SER A 3 1.32 -7.40 -11.56
CA SER A 3 1.49 -8.82 -11.83
C SER A 3 1.30 -9.62 -10.54
N LEU A 4 0.43 -10.62 -10.58
CA LEU A 4 0.06 -11.43 -9.42
C LEU A 4 0.53 -12.88 -9.62
N PRO A 5 1.08 -13.55 -8.60
CA PRO A 5 1.29 -15.00 -8.65
C PRO A 5 -0.04 -15.72 -8.88
N TYR A 6 -0.07 -16.68 -9.80
CA TYR A 6 -1.28 -17.47 -10.07
C TYR A 6 -1.77 -18.22 -8.81
N LYS A 7 -0.83 -18.76 -8.02
CA LYS A 7 -1.13 -19.41 -6.73
C LYS A 7 -1.86 -18.49 -5.76
N TYR A 8 -1.51 -17.20 -5.73
CA TYR A 8 -2.20 -16.23 -4.90
C TYR A 8 -3.66 -16.09 -5.31
N ILE A 9 -3.96 -16.15 -6.61
CA ILE A 9 -5.34 -16.11 -7.11
C ILE A 9 -6.10 -17.37 -6.69
N GLU A 10 -5.49 -18.55 -6.82
CA GLU A 10 -6.09 -19.83 -6.40
C GLU A 10 -6.38 -19.90 -4.90
N GLU A 11 -5.53 -19.29 -4.06
CA GLU A 11 -5.74 -19.21 -2.61
C GLU A 11 -6.93 -18.31 -2.24
N LYS A 12 -7.21 -17.29 -3.05
CA LYS A 12 -8.26 -16.29 -2.77
C LYS A 12 -9.59 -16.62 -3.44
N ILE A 13 -9.57 -17.35 -4.54
CA ILE A 13 -10.74 -17.67 -5.36
C ILE A 13 -10.68 -19.15 -5.73
N SER A 14 -11.76 -19.88 -5.46
CA SER A 14 -11.86 -21.28 -5.89
C SER A 14 -11.99 -21.35 -7.42
N LEU A 15 -10.95 -21.90 -8.06
CA LEU A 15 -10.81 -22.02 -9.51
C LEU A 15 -10.63 -23.50 -9.93
N PRO A 16 -11.69 -24.33 -9.85
CA PRO A 16 -11.56 -25.74 -10.21
C PRO A 16 -11.10 -25.90 -11.67
N GLU A 17 -10.01 -26.65 -11.85
CA GLU A 17 -9.46 -27.10 -13.14
C GLU A 17 -9.15 -25.97 -14.16
N THR A 18 -8.92 -24.75 -13.67
CA THR A 18 -8.52 -23.64 -14.53
C THR A 18 -7.00 -23.60 -14.62
N THR A 19 -6.45 -23.47 -15.82
CA THR A 19 -5.01 -23.21 -16.02
C THR A 19 -4.77 -21.70 -16.10
N PRO A 20 -3.55 -21.20 -15.85
CA PRO A 20 -3.26 -19.77 -15.99
C PRO A 20 -3.68 -19.18 -17.34
N HIS A 21 -3.47 -19.92 -18.42
CA HIS A 21 -3.84 -19.50 -19.78
C HIS A 21 -5.36 -19.45 -19.98
N LYS A 22 -6.12 -20.45 -19.51
CA LYS A 22 -7.59 -20.44 -19.57
C LYS A 22 -8.18 -19.30 -18.75
N LEU A 23 -7.59 -18.99 -17.60
CA LEU A 23 -8.01 -17.84 -16.79
C LEU A 23 -7.76 -16.53 -17.53
N ALA A 24 -6.55 -16.33 -18.05
CA ALA A 24 -6.17 -15.10 -18.76
C ALA A 24 -7.06 -14.86 -19.99
N GLU A 25 -7.35 -15.90 -20.78
CA GLU A 25 -8.27 -15.83 -21.92
C GLU A 25 -9.68 -15.40 -21.49
N LYS A 26 -10.21 -16.01 -20.42
CA LYS A 26 -11.55 -15.69 -19.90
C LYS A 26 -11.64 -14.27 -19.35
N LEU A 27 -10.61 -13.80 -18.64
CA LEU A 27 -10.58 -12.43 -18.12
C LEU A 27 -10.46 -11.40 -19.25
N THR A 28 -9.64 -11.69 -20.26
CA THR A 28 -9.51 -10.84 -21.45
C THR A 28 -10.82 -10.77 -22.23
N TYR A 29 -11.55 -11.87 -22.34
CA TYR A 29 -12.90 -11.89 -22.94
C TYR A 29 -13.88 -10.95 -22.20
N TYR A 30 -13.74 -10.81 -20.88
CA TYR A 30 -14.53 -9.87 -20.07
C TYR A 30 -13.98 -8.42 -20.08
N GLY A 31 -12.95 -8.13 -20.86
CA GLY A 31 -12.36 -6.80 -20.98
C GLY A 31 -11.30 -6.46 -19.93
N LEU A 32 -10.86 -7.45 -19.14
CA LEU A 32 -9.70 -7.32 -18.27
C LEU A 32 -8.47 -7.94 -18.96
N GLU A 33 -7.75 -7.13 -19.73
CA GLU A 33 -6.58 -7.58 -20.51
C GLU A 33 -5.54 -8.24 -19.59
N THR A 34 -5.27 -9.52 -19.85
CA THR A 34 -4.45 -10.36 -18.99
C THR A 34 -3.44 -11.18 -19.79
N GLU A 35 -2.16 -11.11 -19.41
CA GLU A 35 -1.06 -11.87 -20.00
C GLU A 35 -0.51 -12.88 -18.98
N VAL A 36 -0.21 -14.11 -19.43
CA VAL A 36 0.48 -15.11 -18.59
C VAL A 36 1.99 -14.94 -18.72
N ILE A 37 2.66 -14.76 -17.59
CA ILE A 37 4.12 -14.73 -17.51
C ILE A 37 4.60 -15.97 -16.75
N LYS A 38 5.58 -16.68 -17.31
CA LYS A 38 6.34 -17.69 -16.58
C LYS A 38 7.63 -17.07 -16.08
N TYR A 39 7.81 -17.00 -14.76
CA TYR A 39 9.03 -16.51 -14.14
C TYR A 39 9.57 -17.56 -13.18
N LYS A 40 10.79 -18.02 -13.44
CA LYS A 40 11.41 -19.16 -12.75
C LYS A 40 10.45 -20.38 -12.73
N ASN A 41 10.02 -20.81 -11.54
CA ASN A 41 9.16 -21.99 -11.36
C ASN A 41 7.68 -21.64 -11.12
N SER A 42 7.30 -20.38 -11.31
CA SER A 42 5.96 -19.87 -10.99
C SER A 42 5.32 -19.19 -12.20
N PHE A 43 3.99 -19.26 -12.27
CA PHE A 43 3.18 -18.50 -13.23
C PHE A 43 2.63 -17.25 -12.56
N TYR A 44 2.62 -16.15 -13.31
CA TYR A 44 2.06 -14.87 -12.92
C TYR A 44 1.05 -14.42 -13.97
N LEU A 45 0.02 -13.71 -13.54
CA LEU A 45 -0.90 -13.00 -14.44
C LEU A 45 -0.59 -11.51 -14.35
N LYS A 46 -0.26 -10.90 -15.48
CA LYS A 46 -0.03 -9.46 -15.62
C LYS A 46 -1.27 -8.83 -16.22
N PHE A 47 -1.73 -7.75 -15.60
CA PHE A 47 -2.97 -7.07 -15.97
C PHE A 47 -2.67 -5.68 -16.51
N ASP A 48 -3.42 -5.24 -17.51
CA ASP A 48 -3.34 -3.87 -18.06
C ASP A 48 -4.64 -3.08 -17.78
N PRO A 49 -4.81 -2.57 -16.54
CA PRO A 49 -6.01 -1.82 -16.18
C PRO A 49 -6.03 -0.41 -16.78
N PHE A 50 -7.22 0.03 -17.20
CA PHE A 50 -7.42 1.40 -17.67
C PHE A 50 -7.10 2.45 -16.59
N PRO A 51 -6.70 3.69 -16.96
CA PRO A 51 -6.33 4.73 -16.00
C PRO A 51 -7.42 5.13 -15.00
N ASN A 52 -8.70 4.91 -15.34
CA ASN A 52 -9.85 5.18 -14.47
C ASN A 52 -10.15 4.05 -13.47
N ARG A 53 -9.36 2.97 -13.47
CA ARG A 53 -9.47 1.82 -12.56
C ARG A 53 -8.23 1.71 -11.65
N PRO A 54 -7.95 2.71 -10.79
CA PRO A 54 -6.81 2.67 -9.89
C PRO A 54 -6.88 1.50 -8.91
N ASP A 55 -8.08 1.03 -8.57
CA ASP A 55 -8.33 -0.14 -7.73
C ASP A 55 -7.64 -1.40 -8.25
N LEU A 56 -7.62 -1.57 -9.57
CA LEU A 56 -7.00 -2.71 -10.25
C LEU A 56 -5.47 -2.67 -10.29
N PHE A 57 -4.82 -1.64 -9.73
CA PHE A 57 -3.36 -1.65 -9.53
C PHE A 57 -2.94 -2.39 -8.24
N SER A 58 -3.90 -2.77 -7.40
CA SER A 58 -3.67 -3.62 -6.22
C SER A 58 -4.09 -5.06 -6.48
N TRP A 59 -3.45 -6.02 -5.81
CA TRP A 59 -3.83 -7.41 -5.95
C TRP A 59 -5.25 -7.67 -5.43
N GLN A 60 -5.63 -7.06 -4.31
CA GLN A 60 -6.97 -7.21 -3.77
C GLN A 60 -8.07 -6.61 -4.66
N GLY A 61 -7.79 -5.50 -5.35
CA GLY A 61 -8.72 -4.96 -6.35
C GLY A 61 -8.91 -5.91 -7.53
N ILE A 62 -7.82 -6.48 -8.05
CA ILE A 62 -7.87 -7.50 -9.12
C ILE A 62 -8.63 -8.75 -8.65
N ILE A 63 -8.35 -9.24 -7.45
CA ILE A 63 -9.03 -10.40 -6.88
C ILE A 63 -10.54 -10.15 -6.72
N GLY A 64 -10.93 -8.94 -6.28
CA GLY A 64 -12.33 -8.51 -6.25
C GLY A 64 -12.98 -8.53 -7.63
N GLU A 65 -12.31 -7.97 -8.64
CA GLU A 65 -12.79 -7.94 -10.03
C GLU A 65 -12.95 -9.34 -10.61
N ILE A 66 -11.96 -10.22 -10.41
CA ILE A 66 -12.04 -11.62 -10.86
C ILE A 66 -13.22 -12.33 -10.18
N GLY A 67 -13.45 -12.07 -8.89
CA GLY A 67 -14.60 -12.59 -8.15
C GLY A 67 -15.93 -12.19 -8.80
N ILE A 68 -16.08 -10.92 -9.16
CA ILE A 68 -17.27 -10.38 -9.83
C ILE A 68 -17.43 -11.01 -11.21
N LEU A 69 -16.40 -10.96 -12.05
CA LEU A 69 -16.42 -11.45 -13.44
C LEU A 69 -16.72 -12.95 -13.54
N LEU A 70 -16.24 -13.74 -12.57
CA LEU A 70 -16.45 -15.18 -12.53
C LEU A 70 -17.66 -15.60 -11.67
N ASN A 71 -18.34 -14.64 -11.04
CA ASN A 71 -19.39 -14.87 -10.05
C ASN A 71 -18.97 -15.88 -8.97
N ARG A 72 -17.83 -15.61 -8.34
CA ARG A 72 -17.22 -16.46 -7.30
C ARG A 72 -17.02 -15.68 -6.01
N LYS A 73 -17.20 -16.38 -4.90
CA LYS A 73 -16.85 -15.85 -3.57
C LYS A 73 -15.34 -15.63 -3.49
N VAL A 74 -14.97 -14.46 -3.00
CA VAL A 74 -13.58 -14.04 -2.78
C VAL A 74 -13.26 -14.12 -1.30
N ASN A 75 -12.11 -14.68 -0.96
CA ASN A 75 -11.53 -14.61 0.37
C ASN A 75 -10.57 -13.42 0.44
N LEU A 76 -11.04 -12.27 0.91
CA LEU A 76 -10.18 -11.09 1.11
C LEU A 76 -9.13 -11.36 2.22
N ILE A 77 -8.11 -10.50 2.27
CA ILE A 77 -7.09 -10.55 3.34
C ILE A 77 -7.76 -10.54 4.72
N ASN A 78 -7.34 -11.47 5.57
CA ASN A 78 -7.68 -11.41 6.98
C ASN A 78 -6.66 -10.52 7.70
N PHE A 79 -7.14 -9.42 8.26
CA PHE A 79 -6.35 -8.57 9.15
C PHE A 79 -6.45 -9.17 10.54
N SER A 80 -5.56 -10.11 10.85
CA SER A 80 -5.47 -10.72 12.18
C SER A 80 -5.33 -9.61 13.23
N ALA A 81 -6.24 -9.56 14.19
CA ALA A 81 -6.20 -8.62 15.30
C ALA A 81 -4.97 -8.91 16.17
N ILE A 82 -3.87 -8.22 15.88
CA ILE A 82 -2.71 -8.20 16.76
C ILE A 82 -3.16 -7.53 18.06
N SER A 83 -2.89 -8.15 19.21
CA SER A 83 -3.24 -7.60 20.52
C SER A 83 -2.59 -6.23 20.69
N GLU A 84 -3.41 -5.18 20.70
CA GLU A 84 -2.96 -3.80 20.87
C GLU A 84 -2.61 -3.59 22.34
N LYS A 85 -1.32 -3.43 22.66
CA LYS A 85 -0.93 -2.73 23.88
C LYS A 85 -1.03 -1.24 23.61
N ASN A 86 -2.08 -0.62 24.14
CA ASN A 86 -2.31 0.81 23.97
C ASN A 86 -1.44 1.61 24.95
N GLU A 87 -0.12 1.55 24.72
CA GLU A 87 0.84 2.42 25.38
C GLU A 87 1.16 3.57 24.42
N LYS A 88 1.29 4.79 24.95
CA LYS A 88 1.55 5.99 24.14
C LYS A 88 2.99 5.93 23.61
N LEU A 89 3.20 5.21 22.51
CA LEU A 89 4.49 4.98 21.85
C LEU A 89 5.19 6.27 21.47
N MET A 90 4.43 7.14 20.81
CA MET A 90 4.93 8.33 20.13
C MET A 90 3.80 9.34 20.00
N GLU A 91 4.11 10.63 20.17
CA GLU A 91 3.16 11.68 19.87
C GLU A 91 3.06 11.87 18.34
N ILE A 92 1.84 11.81 17.79
CA ILE A 92 1.57 12.09 16.38
C ILE A 92 0.81 13.41 16.29
N ILE A 93 1.34 14.35 15.51
CA ILE A 93 0.65 15.60 15.18
C ILE A 93 0.43 15.66 13.68
N ILE A 94 -0.82 15.76 13.26
CA ILE A 94 -1.20 16.08 11.89
C ILE A 94 -1.53 17.56 11.82
N ALA A 95 -0.62 18.37 11.26
CA ALA A 95 -0.74 19.81 11.12
C ALA A 95 -0.96 20.22 9.66
N THR A 96 -1.70 19.40 8.91
CA THR A 96 -2.03 19.64 7.50
C THR A 96 -3.34 18.95 7.12
N PRO A 97 -4.23 19.58 6.33
CA PRO A 97 -5.44 18.93 5.81
C PRO A 97 -5.14 17.90 4.71
N ASN A 98 -3.88 17.79 4.27
CA ASN A 98 -3.47 16.89 3.22
C ASN A 98 -3.04 15.50 3.73
N CYS A 99 -3.22 15.23 5.01
CA CYS A 99 -3.03 13.93 5.64
C CYS A 99 -4.25 13.66 6.53
N ARG A 100 -5.04 12.62 6.24
CA ARG A 100 -6.29 12.35 6.99
C ARG A 100 -6.09 11.40 8.15
N GLU A 101 -5.20 10.44 7.95
CA GLU A 101 -4.90 9.40 8.91
C GLU A 101 -3.41 9.14 8.93
N PHE A 102 -2.86 8.92 10.11
CA PHE A 102 -1.46 8.57 10.30
C PHE A 102 -1.35 7.54 11.41
N HIS A 103 -0.84 6.36 11.08
CA HIS A 103 -0.76 5.21 11.97
C HIS A 103 0.67 4.70 12.05
N LEU A 104 1.10 4.41 13.27
CA LEU A 104 2.42 3.91 13.59
C LEU A 104 2.31 2.55 14.28
N GLY A 105 3.19 1.62 13.90
CA GLY A 105 3.43 0.37 14.61
C GLY A 105 4.92 0.21 14.90
N LEU A 106 5.28 0.06 16.18
CA LEU A 106 6.65 -0.30 16.57
C LEU A 106 6.80 -1.81 16.65
N ILE A 107 7.87 -2.36 16.05
CA ILE A 107 8.34 -3.72 16.32
C ILE A 107 9.77 -3.61 16.86
N LYS A 108 9.99 -4.14 18.06
CA LYS A 108 11.32 -4.21 18.67
C LYS A 108 12.04 -5.51 18.34
N ASN A 109 13.37 -5.49 18.49
CA ASN A 109 14.27 -6.64 18.44
C ASN A 109 14.07 -7.57 17.21
N ILE A 110 13.99 -6.97 16.03
CA ILE A 110 13.93 -7.68 14.75
C ILE A 110 15.30 -7.63 14.06
N LYS A 111 15.63 -8.66 13.28
CA LYS A 111 16.84 -8.68 12.47
C LYS A 111 16.55 -8.37 11.01
N VAL A 112 17.31 -7.42 10.47
CA VAL A 112 17.31 -7.07 9.04
C VAL A 112 18.15 -8.09 8.28
N GLY A 113 17.61 -8.65 7.21
CA GLY A 113 18.23 -9.71 6.43
C GLY A 113 17.67 -9.83 5.02
N GLU A 114 17.95 -10.96 4.36
CA GLU A 114 17.39 -11.23 3.05
C GLU A 114 15.91 -11.65 3.10
N SER A 115 15.15 -11.21 2.10
CA SER A 115 13.76 -11.62 1.92
C SER A 115 13.65 -13.06 1.40
N LEU A 116 12.52 -13.69 1.73
CA LEU A 116 12.15 -14.99 1.15
C LEU A 116 12.06 -14.91 -0.38
N ALA A 117 12.44 -16.00 -1.05
CA ALA A 117 12.54 -16.05 -2.52
C ALA A 117 11.24 -15.62 -3.23
N TRP A 118 10.08 -16.07 -2.74
CA TRP A 118 8.79 -15.76 -3.36
C TRP A 118 8.42 -14.26 -3.23
N ILE A 119 8.87 -13.58 -2.17
CA ILE A 119 8.69 -12.13 -2.00
C ILE A 119 9.57 -11.41 -3.03
N LYS A 120 10.85 -11.77 -3.12
CA LYS A 120 11.79 -11.19 -4.11
C LYS A 120 11.26 -11.34 -5.53
N GLU A 121 10.80 -12.54 -5.88
CA GLU A 121 10.22 -12.83 -7.21
C GLU A 121 8.96 -12.00 -7.50
N SER A 122 8.08 -11.85 -6.50
CA SER A 122 6.85 -11.05 -6.63
C SER A 122 7.14 -9.56 -6.80
N LEU A 123 8.22 -9.05 -6.19
CA LEU A 123 8.67 -7.67 -6.37
C LEU A 123 9.34 -7.48 -7.73
N GLU A 124 10.29 -8.35 -8.09
CA GLU A 124 11.05 -8.29 -9.33
C GLU A 124 10.14 -8.27 -10.56
N ILE A 125 9.12 -9.14 -10.59
CA ILE A 125 8.16 -9.18 -11.71
C ILE A 125 7.32 -7.91 -11.83
N ASN A 126 7.13 -7.18 -10.73
CA ASN A 126 6.49 -5.88 -10.69
C ASN A 126 7.50 -4.72 -10.89
N ASN A 127 8.72 -5.02 -11.31
CA ASN A 127 9.83 -4.07 -11.50
C ASN A 127 10.22 -3.33 -10.20
N ILE A 128 10.05 -3.97 -9.05
CA ILE A 128 10.47 -3.46 -7.75
C ILE A 128 11.73 -4.23 -7.34
N ARG A 129 12.81 -3.49 -7.09
CA ARG A 129 14.07 -4.08 -6.62
C ARG A 129 13.93 -4.54 -5.16
N SER A 130 14.34 -5.77 -4.87
CA SER A 130 14.48 -6.29 -3.51
C SER A 130 15.62 -5.57 -2.77
N ILE A 131 15.38 -5.22 -1.50
CA ILE A 131 16.31 -4.48 -0.65
C ILE A 131 16.65 -5.29 0.61
N ASN A 132 15.66 -5.60 1.43
CA ASN A 132 15.77 -6.43 2.63
C ASN A 132 14.39 -6.97 3.02
N ASN A 133 14.35 -7.96 3.91
CA ASN A 133 13.13 -8.61 4.39
C ASN A 133 12.02 -7.62 4.78
N LEU A 134 12.33 -6.53 5.48
CA LEU A 134 11.33 -5.59 5.99
C LEU A 134 10.79 -4.66 4.90
N VAL A 135 11.68 -4.03 4.13
CA VAL A 135 11.32 -3.12 3.03
C VAL A 135 10.57 -3.88 1.94
N ASP A 136 10.96 -5.13 1.68
CA ASP A 136 10.31 -5.97 0.70
C ASP A 136 8.91 -6.40 1.14
N ILE A 137 8.69 -6.64 2.44
CA ILE A 137 7.35 -6.88 2.99
C ILE A 137 6.48 -5.64 2.85
N ALA A 138 6.99 -4.44 3.15
CA ALA A 138 6.26 -3.19 2.93
C ALA A 138 5.86 -3.01 1.45
N ASN A 139 6.79 -3.26 0.53
CA ASN A 139 6.52 -3.19 -0.91
C ASN A 139 5.52 -4.27 -1.38
N LEU A 140 5.61 -5.47 -0.83
CA LEU A 140 4.68 -6.55 -1.16
C LEU A 140 3.26 -6.22 -0.68
N VAL A 141 3.12 -5.73 0.56
CA VAL A 141 1.80 -5.31 1.07
C VAL A 141 1.27 -4.10 0.30
N MET A 142 2.14 -3.20 -0.19
CA MET A 142 1.74 -2.13 -1.12
C MET A 142 1.19 -2.70 -2.43
N LEU A 143 1.83 -3.69 -3.04
CA LEU A 143 1.26 -4.39 -4.21
C LEU A 143 -0.05 -5.09 -3.87
N GLU A 144 -0.12 -5.71 -2.69
CA GLU A 144 -1.27 -6.49 -2.24
C GLU A 144 -2.51 -5.60 -2.02
N THR A 145 -2.34 -4.49 -1.31
CA THR A 145 -3.42 -3.62 -0.80
C THR A 145 -3.57 -2.31 -1.56
N GLY A 146 -2.56 -1.91 -2.33
CA GLY A 146 -2.52 -0.60 -2.97
C GLY A 146 -2.02 0.54 -2.08
N GLN A 147 -1.64 0.25 -0.83
CA GLN A 147 -1.27 1.25 0.18
C GLN A 147 0.26 1.27 0.37
N PRO A 148 0.95 2.37 0.03
CA PRO A 148 2.36 2.49 0.35
C PRO A 148 2.57 2.54 1.87
N ILE A 149 3.67 1.93 2.30
CA ILE A 149 4.09 1.79 3.69
C ILE A 149 5.56 2.21 3.76
N HIS A 150 5.91 2.93 4.81
CA HIS A 150 7.31 3.27 5.09
C HIS A 150 7.76 2.56 6.36
N ILE A 151 9.03 2.11 6.39
CA ILE A 151 9.64 1.52 7.57
C ILE A 151 10.92 2.30 7.87
N LEU A 152 10.98 2.81 9.09
CA LEU A 152 12.04 3.64 9.62
C LEU A 152 12.82 2.88 10.69
N ASP A 153 14.09 3.22 10.86
CA ASP A 153 14.82 2.80 12.04
C ASP A 153 14.38 3.68 13.23
N TYR A 154 13.80 3.05 14.24
CA TYR A 154 13.27 3.73 15.42
C TYR A 154 14.38 4.32 16.29
N ASP A 155 15.55 3.66 16.33
CA ASP A 155 16.63 3.99 17.28
C ASP A 155 17.36 5.29 16.92
N ILE A 156 17.20 5.77 15.70
CA ILE A 156 17.83 7.00 15.18
C ILE A 156 16.85 8.16 15.06
N LEU A 157 15.59 7.97 15.45
CA LEU A 157 14.61 9.05 15.47
C LEU A 157 15.00 10.08 16.55
N PRO A 158 15.00 11.39 16.25
CA PRO A 158 15.44 12.42 17.19
C PRO A 158 14.55 12.52 18.44
N GLU A 159 13.25 12.28 18.29
CA GLU A 159 12.27 12.40 19.36
C GLU A 159 11.17 11.33 19.24
N SER A 160 10.55 10.96 20.35
CA SER A 160 9.29 10.20 20.39
C SER A 160 8.08 11.05 19.99
N LYS A 161 8.23 11.81 18.89
CA LYS A 161 7.23 12.70 18.30
C LYS A 161 7.42 12.76 16.80
N MET A 162 6.32 12.65 16.05
CA MET A 162 6.29 12.88 14.60
C MET A 162 5.22 13.92 14.25
N VAL A 163 5.60 14.85 13.39
CA VAL A 163 4.74 15.93 12.92
C VAL A 163 4.62 15.82 11.40
N VAL A 164 3.40 15.67 10.91
CA VAL A 164 3.08 15.75 9.48
C VAL A 164 2.62 17.17 9.20
N HIS A 165 3.37 17.90 8.38
CA HIS A 165 3.10 19.32 8.13
C HIS A 165 3.56 19.74 6.74
N GLN A 166 3.18 20.96 6.34
CA GLN A 166 3.74 21.57 5.13
C GLN A 166 5.08 22.21 5.48
N VAL A 167 6.02 22.18 4.52
CA VAL A 167 7.32 22.83 4.66
C VAL A 167 7.16 24.32 4.97
N GLN A 168 7.99 24.82 5.90
CA GLN A 168 7.97 26.23 6.28
C GLN A 168 9.06 26.98 5.52
N GLY A 169 8.68 27.58 4.39
CA GLY A 169 9.60 28.33 3.55
C GLY A 169 10.38 27.43 2.59
N LYS A 170 11.71 27.46 2.64
CA LYS A 170 12.59 26.64 1.80
C LYS A 170 13.43 25.73 2.69
N GLU A 171 13.16 24.44 2.59
CA GLU A 171 13.89 23.39 3.30
C GLU A 171 14.56 22.46 2.28
N GLU A 172 15.51 21.64 2.71
CA GLU A 172 16.20 20.69 1.85
C GLU A 172 16.14 19.27 2.44
N ILE A 173 16.05 18.26 1.57
CA ILE A 173 16.07 16.85 1.96
C ILE A 173 17.09 16.09 1.11
N ASN A 174 17.91 15.28 1.78
CA ASN A 174 18.79 14.29 1.13
C ASN A 174 18.05 12.96 1.05
N THR A 175 17.62 12.57 -0.15
CA THR A 175 16.77 11.39 -0.34
C THR A 175 17.56 10.08 -0.29
N LEU A 176 16.86 8.98 0.00
CA LEU A 176 17.39 7.61 -0.11
C LEU A 176 18.00 7.29 -1.48
N GLN A 177 17.56 7.98 -2.53
CA GLN A 177 18.03 7.82 -3.90
C GLN A 177 19.32 8.63 -4.20
N GLY A 178 19.85 9.34 -3.20
CA GLY A 178 21.06 10.15 -3.34
C GLY A 178 20.83 11.53 -3.96
N GLN A 179 19.59 11.91 -4.24
CA GLN A 179 19.24 13.24 -4.75
C GLN A 179 19.02 14.22 -3.60
N LYS A 180 19.52 15.44 -3.75
CA LYS A 180 19.22 16.57 -2.86
C LYS A 180 18.07 17.36 -3.48
N LEU A 181 16.97 17.53 -2.75
CA LEU A 181 15.78 18.25 -3.22
C LEU A 181 15.56 19.50 -2.37
N THR A 182 15.15 20.60 -3.03
CA THR A 182 14.71 21.82 -2.37
C THR A 182 13.19 21.85 -2.34
N LEU A 183 12.64 21.89 -1.13
CA LEU A 183 11.22 21.82 -0.86
C LEU A 183 10.63 23.22 -0.69
N ASN A 184 9.32 23.34 -0.87
CA ASN A 184 8.55 24.57 -0.66
C ASN A 184 7.24 24.31 0.08
N SER A 185 6.49 25.36 0.40
CA SER A 185 5.25 25.28 1.17
C SER A 185 4.11 24.43 0.59
N GLU A 186 4.22 23.95 -0.64
CA GLU A 186 3.26 22.99 -1.20
C GLU A 186 3.56 21.55 -0.76
N ASP A 187 4.79 21.28 -0.33
CA ASP A 187 5.28 19.95 0.03
C ASP A 187 4.84 19.57 1.43
N ILE A 188 4.37 18.33 1.55
CA ILE A 188 4.06 17.69 2.82
C ILE A 188 5.32 16.94 3.25
N VAL A 189 5.77 17.18 4.47
CA VAL A 189 6.89 16.47 5.08
C VAL A 189 6.47 15.85 6.40
N ILE A 190 7.23 14.84 6.78
CA ILE A 190 7.16 14.22 8.09
C ILE A 190 8.45 14.59 8.81
N SER A 191 8.34 15.16 10.00
CA SER A 191 9.49 15.59 10.80
C SER A 191 9.46 15.08 12.24
N SER A 192 10.64 14.99 12.84
CA SER A 192 10.84 14.69 14.26
C SER A 192 12.06 15.46 14.77
N GLY A 193 11.97 16.07 15.95
CA GLY A 193 13.03 16.93 16.49
C GLY A 193 13.51 18.02 15.52
N GLY A 194 12.60 18.57 14.70
CA GLY A 194 12.90 19.59 13.69
C GLY A 194 13.64 19.09 12.44
N LYS A 195 13.88 17.79 12.29
CA LYS A 195 14.49 17.21 11.09
C LYS A 195 13.45 16.54 10.20
N ILE A 196 13.58 16.73 8.88
CA ILE A 196 12.74 16.05 7.89
C ILE A 196 13.18 14.59 7.76
N ILE A 197 12.25 13.69 8.03
CA ILE A 197 12.44 12.24 7.93
C ILE A 197 11.94 11.71 6.58
N ASP A 198 10.87 12.29 6.06
CA ASP A 198 10.24 11.82 4.82
C ASP A 198 9.62 12.99 4.06
N LEU A 199 9.78 12.98 2.73
CA LEU A 199 8.92 13.73 1.84
C LEU A 199 7.65 12.90 1.65
N ALA A 200 6.61 13.26 2.41
CA ALA A 200 5.48 12.41 2.74
C ALA A 200 4.89 11.69 1.52
N GLY A 201 4.90 10.36 1.56
CA GLY A 201 4.33 9.51 0.51
C GLY A 201 5.11 9.51 -0.81
N ILE A 202 6.32 10.07 -0.84
CA ILE A 202 7.17 10.15 -2.02
C ILE A 202 8.50 9.45 -1.76
N VAL A 203 9.30 9.93 -0.80
CA VAL A 203 10.64 9.37 -0.56
C VAL A 203 11.16 9.73 0.84
N GLY A 204 11.76 8.73 1.51
CA GLY A 204 12.44 8.91 2.78
C GLY A 204 13.76 9.67 2.66
N ALA A 205 14.14 10.34 3.75
CA ALA A 205 15.46 10.89 3.92
C ALA A 205 16.48 9.77 4.19
N LYS A 206 17.67 9.90 3.59
CA LYS A 206 18.74 8.90 3.69
C LYS A 206 19.21 8.67 5.12
N GLU A 207 19.15 9.70 5.95
CA GLU A 207 19.62 9.67 7.34
C GLU A 207 18.82 8.71 8.22
N PHE A 208 17.54 8.45 7.88
CA PHE A 208 16.62 7.63 8.67
C PHE A 208 16.35 6.24 8.07
N ALA A 209 17.19 5.84 7.10
CA ALA A 209 17.08 4.56 6.42
C ALA A 209 17.38 3.38 7.36
N LEU A 210 16.68 2.26 7.16
CA LEU A 210 17.11 0.99 7.75
C LEU A 210 18.51 0.61 7.28
N THR A 211 19.29 0.05 8.21
CA THR A 211 20.60 -0.55 7.95
C THR A 211 20.59 -2.01 8.38
N SER A 212 21.65 -2.76 8.08
CA SER A 212 21.80 -4.13 8.60
C SER A 212 21.94 -4.20 10.14
N GLN A 213 22.14 -3.05 10.80
CA GLN A 213 22.29 -2.96 12.26
C GLN A 213 20.99 -2.55 12.96
N SER A 214 19.96 -2.12 12.22
CA SER A 214 18.68 -1.71 12.78
C SER A 214 18.01 -2.88 13.50
N LYS A 215 17.43 -2.61 14.67
CA LYS A 215 16.78 -3.64 15.52
C LYS A 215 15.36 -3.28 15.93
N ASN A 216 15.07 -1.99 16.05
CA ASN A 216 13.75 -1.50 16.38
C ASN A 216 13.23 -0.73 15.18
N ILE A 217 12.08 -1.12 14.65
CA ILE A 217 11.54 -0.54 13.43
C ILE A 217 10.20 0.13 13.68
N LEU A 218 10.02 1.30 13.10
CA LEU A 218 8.75 2.01 13.12
C LEU A 218 8.11 1.91 11.75
N ILE A 219 6.92 1.32 11.69
CA ILE A 219 6.14 1.14 10.47
C ILE A 219 5.10 2.24 10.39
N GLU A 220 5.17 3.03 9.32
CA GLU A 220 4.25 4.12 9.02
C GLU A 220 3.24 3.69 7.95
N CYS A 221 1.95 3.95 8.23
CA CYS A 221 0.88 3.84 7.27
C CYS A 221 -0.05 5.06 7.35
N ALA A 222 -0.16 5.81 6.26
CA ALA A 222 -0.84 7.11 6.22
C ALA A 222 -1.73 7.29 4.98
N ASP A 223 -2.72 8.20 5.07
CA ASP A 223 -3.58 8.62 3.95
C ASP A 223 -3.26 10.06 3.54
N PHE A 224 -2.42 10.22 2.51
CA PHE A 224 -2.04 11.51 1.93
C PHE A 224 -2.92 11.90 0.74
N ASN A 225 -3.16 13.20 0.57
CA ASN A 225 -3.93 13.74 -0.55
C ASN A 225 -3.23 13.45 -1.91
N PRO A 226 -3.87 12.67 -2.81
CA PRO A 226 -3.27 12.28 -4.09
C PRO A 226 -2.88 13.46 -5.01
N ASN A 227 -3.62 14.57 -4.94
CA ASN A 227 -3.33 15.75 -5.75
C ASN A 227 -2.07 16.47 -5.26
N SER A 228 -1.87 16.55 -3.95
CA SER A 228 -0.67 17.13 -3.34
C SER A 228 0.58 16.32 -3.69
N ILE A 229 0.47 14.97 -3.65
CA ILE A 229 1.55 14.06 -4.07
C ILE A 229 1.89 14.26 -5.56
N LYS A 230 0.88 14.32 -6.45
CA LYS A 230 1.07 14.56 -7.89
C LYS A 230 1.73 15.90 -8.21
N LYS A 231 1.32 16.97 -7.51
CA LYS A 231 1.92 18.30 -7.70
C LYS A 231 3.39 18.30 -7.32
N THR A 232 3.70 17.73 -6.15
CA THR A 232 5.06 17.64 -5.61
C THR A 232 5.98 16.83 -6.51
N THR A 233 5.58 15.60 -6.87
CA THR A 233 6.36 14.72 -7.76
C THR A 233 6.65 15.36 -9.11
N LYS A 234 5.65 16.01 -9.72
CA LYS A 234 5.82 16.71 -10.99
C LYS A 234 6.79 17.90 -10.87
N ARG A 235 6.67 18.70 -9.82
CA ARG A 235 7.50 19.90 -9.60
C ARG A 235 8.97 19.54 -9.31
N LEU A 236 9.19 18.51 -8.49
CA LEU A 236 10.52 18.05 -8.10
C LEU A 236 11.13 17.06 -9.10
N ASN A 237 10.39 16.67 -10.15
CA ASN A 237 10.79 15.67 -11.14
C ASN A 237 11.25 14.35 -10.49
N ILE A 238 10.52 13.90 -9.47
CA ILE A 238 10.78 12.64 -8.74
C ILE A 238 9.58 11.73 -8.87
N SER A 239 9.81 10.46 -9.19
CA SER A 239 8.76 9.45 -9.24
C SER A 239 9.25 8.17 -8.57
N THR A 240 8.55 7.77 -7.51
CA THR A 240 8.74 6.51 -6.81
C THR A 240 7.50 5.63 -6.95
N THR A 241 7.63 4.32 -6.77
CA THR A 241 6.48 3.41 -6.79
C THR A 241 5.42 3.85 -5.77
N ALA A 242 5.84 4.21 -4.55
CA ALA A 242 4.95 4.75 -3.52
C ALA A 242 4.18 5.98 -4.00
N SER A 243 4.87 6.96 -4.58
CA SER A 243 4.25 8.19 -5.08
C SER A 243 3.23 7.94 -6.21
N GLN A 244 3.47 6.93 -7.05
CA GLN A 244 2.54 6.53 -8.11
C GLN A 244 1.27 5.90 -7.51
N PHE A 245 1.42 5.06 -6.49
CA PHE A 245 0.31 4.41 -5.80
C PHE A 245 -0.55 5.42 -5.04
N PHE A 246 0.08 6.32 -4.26
CA PHE A 246 -0.62 7.42 -3.58
C PHE A 246 -1.28 8.37 -4.58
N GLY A 247 -0.56 8.81 -5.62
CA GLY A 247 -1.09 9.71 -6.63
C GLY A 247 -2.31 9.13 -7.36
N ARG A 248 -2.35 7.82 -7.61
CA ARG A 248 -3.51 7.14 -8.22
C ARG A 248 -4.64 6.84 -7.23
N LYS A 249 -4.36 6.88 -5.93
CA LYS A 249 -5.26 6.39 -4.86
C LYS A 249 -5.63 4.92 -5.07
N THR A 250 -4.60 4.08 -5.14
CA THR A 250 -4.73 2.64 -5.46
C THR A 250 -5.43 1.86 -4.35
N ASN A 251 -5.17 2.17 -3.08
CA ASN A 251 -5.94 1.62 -1.97
C ASN A 251 -7.28 2.34 -1.81
N ILE A 252 -8.37 1.64 -2.13
CA ILE A 252 -9.74 2.09 -1.89
C ILE A 252 -10.52 1.21 -0.91
N ILE A 253 -9.95 0.06 -0.54
CA ILE A 253 -10.65 -1.03 0.17
C ILE A 253 -10.34 -0.98 1.67
N PHE A 254 -9.09 -0.68 2.05
CA PHE A 254 -8.60 -0.92 3.40
C PHE A 254 -8.24 0.39 4.12
N SER A 255 -8.50 0.44 5.42
CA SER A 255 -7.98 1.53 6.24
C SER A 255 -6.47 1.39 6.46
N PRO A 256 -5.74 2.50 6.68
CA PRO A 256 -4.32 2.43 7.04
C PRO A 256 -4.03 1.52 8.24
N LYS A 257 -4.94 1.47 9.24
CA LYS A 257 -4.86 0.54 10.38
C LYS A 257 -4.87 -0.93 9.94
N GLN A 258 -5.77 -1.33 9.05
CA GLN A 258 -5.84 -2.69 8.53
C GLN A 258 -4.56 -3.05 7.78
N VAL A 259 -4.09 -2.16 6.91
CA VAL A 259 -2.84 -2.35 6.16
C VAL A 259 -1.66 -2.51 7.12
N LEU A 260 -1.55 -1.66 8.14
CA LEU A 260 -0.50 -1.75 9.16
C LEU A 260 -0.51 -3.12 9.87
N GLN A 261 -1.69 -3.61 10.26
CA GLN A 261 -1.84 -4.95 10.84
C GLN A 261 -1.40 -6.06 9.87
N ARG A 262 -1.67 -5.92 8.57
CA ARG A 262 -1.19 -6.88 7.55
C ARG A 262 0.32 -6.88 7.44
N VAL A 263 0.97 -5.71 7.43
CA VAL A 263 2.44 -5.61 7.40
C VAL A 263 3.04 -6.31 8.61
N ILE A 264 2.56 -5.97 9.81
CA ILE A 264 3.08 -6.55 11.04
C ILE A 264 2.85 -8.07 11.07
N SER A 265 1.67 -8.54 10.67
CA SER A 265 1.36 -9.97 10.57
C SER A 265 2.32 -10.68 9.63
N LEU A 266 2.58 -10.13 8.45
CA LEU A 266 3.48 -10.74 7.48
C LEU A 266 4.95 -10.71 7.94
N ILE A 267 5.39 -9.65 8.62
CA ILE A 267 6.70 -9.60 9.30
C ILE A 267 6.78 -10.72 10.34
N ILE A 268 5.77 -10.87 11.19
CA ILE A 268 5.74 -11.93 12.20
C ILE A 268 5.75 -13.31 11.55
N GLU A 269 5.03 -13.55 10.46
CA GLU A 269 4.97 -14.84 9.77
C GLU A 269 6.30 -15.21 9.12
N THR A 270 6.95 -14.25 8.46
CA THR A 270 8.11 -14.51 7.59
C THR A 270 9.45 -14.32 8.29
N CYS A 271 9.51 -13.50 9.34
CA CYS A 271 10.73 -13.21 10.09
C CYS A 271 10.78 -13.92 11.46
N ARG A 272 9.98 -14.97 11.73
CA ARG A 272 9.93 -15.65 13.05
C ARG A 272 11.30 -16.06 13.60
N GLY A 273 12.20 -16.57 12.76
CA GLY A 273 13.55 -16.97 13.17
C GLY A 273 14.49 -15.79 13.44
N ASP A 274 14.13 -14.60 12.96
CA ASP A 274 14.88 -13.35 13.06
C ASP A 274 14.26 -12.39 14.11
N LEU A 275 13.13 -12.77 14.71
CA LEU A 275 12.44 -12.06 15.79
C LEU A 275 12.97 -12.54 17.14
N ILE A 276 13.71 -11.66 17.83
CA ILE A 276 14.29 -11.96 19.15
C ILE A 276 13.23 -11.78 20.24
N SER A 277 12.36 -10.76 20.13
CA SER A 277 11.12 -10.59 20.89
C SER A 277 10.26 -9.48 20.28
N SER A 278 8.94 -9.68 20.13
CA SER A 278 8.05 -8.64 19.59
C SER A 278 7.26 -7.95 20.71
N GLU A 279 7.58 -6.69 20.96
CA GLU A 279 6.62 -5.75 21.55
C GLU A 279 6.01 -4.92 20.41
N ILE A 280 4.68 -4.92 20.32
CA ILE A 280 3.94 -4.22 19.28
C ILE A 280 3.10 -3.14 19.94
N ILE A 281 3.42 -1.89 19.61
CA ILE A 281 2.76 -0.71 20.17
C ILE A 281 2.22 0.12 19.02
N PHE A 282 1.01 0.63 19.18
CA PHE A 282 0.31 1.41 18.16
C PHE A 282 0.14 2.86 18.60
N SER A 283 0.18 3.78 17.64
CA SER A 283 -0.29 5.16 17.83
C SER A 283 -0.96 5.63 16.55
N TYR A 284 -2.07 6.35 16.69
CA TYR A 284 -2.87 6.78 15.54
C TYR A 284 -3.46 8.17 15.76
N GLN A 285 -3.62 8.90 14.66
CA GLN A 285 -4.40 10.13 14.60
C GLN A 285 -5.28 10.08 13.35
N THR A 286 -6.57 10.36 13.52
CA THR A 286 -7.56 10.27 12.44
C THR A 286 -8.46 11.49 12.42
N GLU A 287 -8.67 12.08 11.25
CA GLU A 287 -9.76 13.03 11.02
C GLU A 287 -11.11 12.31 10.81
N LYS A 288 -12.22 13.02 11.02
CA LYS A 288 -13.57 12.44 10.90
C LYS A 288 -13.89 12.11 9.45
N LYS A 289 -14.07 10.83 9.13
CA LYS A 289 -14.44 10.37 7.78
C LYS A 289 -15.84 10.87 7.40
N ILE A 290 -15.94 11.56 6.27
CA ILE A 290 -17.24 11.93 5.67
C ILE A 290 -17.64 10.80 4.72
N SER A 291 -18.72 10.09 5.07
CA SER A 291 -19.36 9.13 4.17
C SER A 291 -20.12 9.89 3.08
N SER A 292 -19.84 9.60 1.81
CA SER A 292 -20.63 10.08 0.68
C SER A 292 -21.61 8.98 0.26
N VAL A 293 -22.90 9.25 0.36
CA VAL A 293 -23.95 8.40 -0.22
C VAL A 293 -24.23 8.89 -1.64
N ILE A 294 -24.17 7.99 -2.61
CA ILE A 294 -24.62 8.26 -3.98
C ILE A 294 -26.00 7.64 -4.13
N ALA A 295 -27.02 8.47 -4.36
CA ALA A 295 -28.35 7.99 -4.69
C ALA A 295 -28.48 7.88 -6.22
N ILE A 296 -29.01 6.75 -6.70
CA ILE A 296 -29.30 6.52 -8.11
C ILE A 296 -30.74 6.03 -8.26
N SER A 297 -31.45 6.49 -9.30
CA SER A 297 -32.82 6.05 -9.58
C SER A 297 -32.85 4.99 -10.67
N GLN A 298 -33.84 4.10 -10.60
CA GLN A 298 -34.13 3.11 -11.63
C GLN A 298 -34.36 3.77 -13.00
N GLU A 299 -35.07 4.91 -13.03
CA GLU A 299 -35.32 5.66 -14.25
C GLU A 299 -34.01 6.13 -14.91
N PHE A 300 -33.06 6.63 -14.11
CA PHE A 300 -31.76 7.04 -14.62
C PHE A 300 -31.00 5.87 -15.25
N ILE A 301 -30.99 4.70 -14.60
CA ILE A 301 -30.35 3.49 -15.11
C ILE A 301 -31.00 3.07 -16.44
N THR A 302 -32.32 2.91 -16.47
CA THR A 302 -33.06 2.52 -17.68
C THR A 302 -32.81 3.50 -18.83
N LYS A 303 -32.80 4.81 -18.56
CA LYS A 303 -32.53 5.84 -19.56
C LYS A 303 -31.11 5.76 -20.12
N LYS A 304 -30.12 5.42 -19.29
CA LYS A 304 -28.70 5.36 -19.70
C LYS A 304 -28.32 4.05 -20.38
N VAL A 305 -28.83 2.93 -19.88
CA VAL A 305 -28.56 1.59 -20.42
C VAL A 305 -29.44 1.30 -21.64
N GLY A 306 -30.63 1.91 -21.72
CA GLY A 306 -31.61 1.64 -22.78
C GLY A 306 -32.38 0.33 -22.58
N GLN A 307 -32.27 -0.30 -21.41
CA GLN A 307 -32.96 -1.53 -21.03
C GLN A 307 -33.55 -1.42 -19.64
N ASN A 308 -34.73 -2.01 -19.43
CA ASN A 308 -35.35 -2.08 -18.10
C ASN A 308 -34.82 -3.29 -17.33
N LEU A 309 -33.81 -3.07 -16.49
CA LEU A 309 -33.24 -4.10 -15.61
C LEU A 309 -34.12 -4.27 -14.37
N MET A 310 -34.37 -5.50 -13.91
CA MET A 310 -35.12 -5.70 -12.67
C MET A 310 -34.34 -5.15 -11.46
N VAL A 311 -35.04 -4.54 -10.49
CA VAL A 311 -34.41 -3.99 -9.27
C VAL A 311 -33.53 -5.01 -8.54
N PRO A 312 -33.94 -6.27 -8.31
CA PRO A 312 -33.06 -7.27 -7.69
C PRO A 312 -31.80 -7.58 -8.51
N VAL A 313 -31.82 -7.41 -9.84
CA VAL A 313 -30.62 -7.58 -10.66
C VAL A 313 -29.66 -6.41 -10.43
N VAL A 314 -30.18 -5.18 -10.39
CA VAL A 314 -29.39 -3.97 -10.11
C VAL A 314 -28.81 -4.00 -8.70
N GLU A 315 -29.57 -4.44 -7.70
CA GLU A 315 -29.13 -4.51 -6.30
C GLU A 315 -28.09 -5.60 -6.03
N ASN A 316 -27.98 -6.60 -6.91
CA ASN A 316 -27.02 -7.69 -6.80
C ASN A 316 -25.73 -7.45 -7.63
N ILE A 317 -25.63 -6.32 -8.35
CA ILE A 317 -24.42 -5.85 -9.04
C ILE A 317 -23.63 -4.95 -8.09
#